data_AF-A0A8S1M105-F1
#
_entry.id   AF-A0A8S1M105-F1
#
_cell.length_a   1.000
_cell.length_b   1.000
_cell.length_c   1.000
_cell.angle_alpha   90.00
_cell.angle_beta   90.00
_cell.angle_gamma   90.00
#
_symmetry.space_group_name_H-M   'P 1'
#
loop_
_entity.id
_entity.type
_entity.pdbx_description
1 polymer ?
#
loop_
_entity_poly.entity_id
_entity_poly.type
_entity_poly.pdbx_seq_one_letter_code
_entity_poly.pdbx_strand_id
1 'polypeptide(L)'
;MEMVNKEQLKKLNNQFKSANTVYAKSQVVNQLLNSNQEILNMFGQSSQMKMITQYLKESLKCISANEELVDKIFMLLLRMNLNDEMLRECEMGHLLIKIKEKKLLENQRSNVGDQLQQKWLRINAMYRNALEEIKKNMNSKDKYEERKKKVKRNQSSSSNESSNKKKKNKKKSVRFARDGILINYKYFKRDDEPNQRGMTIEEVMAFQKQYPEELKRLKQINGYDIKHRESIMEGQEHKLQLDNIQHMIEQIPFIKPFKLRPTFFEPYDTNFKETQRQQIRTESKMSAFYNRDIPEQPGYNEISNTQSGIQPKIIHLDPPKREDLMFMVQVICNRGFTELQEKHKNANKKQIKGILKKIEEEQSQEKDVILNQAKQDLQPKMQQLVQMVEQKQNHSQESILTLLHDIIQKLKEIGEEQYIKNFKSILENKLNDQQQIISEQERFKSQQELQRIRIEQLQTINPVQAQRLRAYKTKNCHNYHSSIGCTRGDNCNFIHDSRFPGKPAPILQHPNFLNKTLQHQPSMQLIIPPLLQQLNPAILLGKLKKYDSL
;
A
#
# COMPACT_ATOMS: atom_id res chain seq x y z
N MET A 1 4.46 -30.49 -48.61
CA MET A 1 4.67 -30.47 -47.14
C MET A 1 3.78 -29.47 -46.42
N GLU A 2 3.69 -28.21 -46.88
CA GLU A 2 2.88 -27.17 -46.21
C GLU A 2 1.39 -27.54 -46.02
N MET A 3 0.77 -28.18 -47.01
CA MET A 3 -0.62 -28.67 -46.90
C MET A 3 -0.80 -29.69 -45.77
N VAL A 4 0.15 -30.63 -45.64
CA VAL A 4 0.11 -31.67 -44.58
C VAL A 4 0.23 -31.02 -43.20
N ASN A 5 1.11 -30.02 -43.05
CA ASN A 5 1.26 -29.30 -41.79
C ASN A 5 -0.01 -28.49 -41.43
N LYS A 6 -0.69 -27.88 -42.41
CA LYS A 6 -1.98 -27.16 -42.19
C LYS A 6 -3.09 -28.10 -41.72
N GLU A 7 -3.17 -29.29 -42.30
CA GLU A 7 -4.17 -30.30 -41.89
C GLU A 7 -3.89 -30.83 -40.48
N GLN A 8 -2.61 -31.12 -40.16
CA GLN A 8 -2.19 -31.49 -38.82
C GLN A 8 -2.52 -30.39 -37.79
N LEU A 9 -2.28 -29.12 -38.13
CA LEU A 9 -2.62 -27.98 -37.28
C LEU A 9 -4.13 -27.87 -37.04
N LYS A 10 -4.95 -28.12 -38.07
CA LYS A 10 -6.41 -28.16 -37.96
C LYS A 10 -6.88 -29.30 -37.04
N LYS A 11 -6.26 -30.48 -37.15
CA LYS A 11 -6.54 -31.63 -36.26
C LYS A 11 -6.20 -31.31 -34.80
N LEU A 12 -4.99 -30.77 -34.55
CA LEU A 12 -4.57 -30.34 -33.22
C LEU A 12 -5.54 -29.31 -32.64
N ASN A 13 -5.96 -28.32 -33.44
CA ASN A 13 -6.93 -27.31 -33.02
C ASN A 13 -8.25 -27.92 -32.54
N ASN A 14 -8.80 -28.87 -33.30
CA ASN A 14 -10.03 -29.56 -32.88
C ASN A 14 -9.82 -30.34 -31.58
N GLN A 15 -8.66 -30.97 -31.39
CA GLN A 15 -8.31 -31.67 -30.16
C GLN A 15 -8.24 -30.70 -28.96
N PHE A 16 -7.58 -29.55 -29.10
CA PHE A 16 -7.56 -28.50 -28.07
C PHE A 16 -8.98 -28.05 -27.69
N LYS A 17 -9.87 -27.85 -28.67
CA LYS A 17 -11.26 -27.46 -28.38
C LYS A 17 -12.04 -28.54 -27.62
N SER A 18 -11.76 -29.82 -27.89
CA SER A 18 -12.44 -30.95 -27.23
C SER A 18 -11.84 -31.34 -25.86
N ALA A 19 -10.64 -30.86 -25.53
CA ALA A 19 -9.92 -31.24 -24.32
C ALA A 19 -10.45 -30.51 -23.07
N ASN A 20 -11.40 -31.15 -22.38
CA ASN A 20 -12.06 -30.58 -21.20
C ASN A 20 -11.38 -30.95 -19.87
N THR A 21 -10.65 -32.06 -19.80
CA THR A 21 -9.98 -32.53 -18.57
C THR A 21 -8.50 -32.11 -18.56
N VAL A 22 -7.91 -31.95 -17.37
CA VAL A 22 -6.48 -31.62 -17.20
C VAL A 22 -5.60 -32.64 -17.93
N TYR A 23 -5.94 -33.92 -17.83
CA TYR A 23 -5.24 -35.00 -18.53
C TYR A 23 -5.34 -34.86 -20.05
N ALA A 24 -6.53 -34.64 -20.61
CA ALA A 24 -6.69 -34.44 -22.04
C ALA A 24 -5.92 -33.21 -22.53
N LYS A 25 -5.96 -32.10 -21.78
CA LYS A 25 -5.17 -30.89 -22.06
C LYS A 25 -3.67 -31.20 -22.07
N SER A 26 -3.18 -31.94 -21.07
CA SER A 26 -1.79 -32.39 -20.97
C SER A 26 -1.36 -33.26 -22.16
N GLN A 27 -2.23 -34.16 -22.62
CA GLN A 27 -1.96 -35.00 -23.79
C GLN A 27 -1.86 -34.20 -25.08
N VAL A 28 -2.77 -33.25 -25.31
CA VAL A 28 -2.74 -32.43 -26.53
C VAL A 28 -1.54 -31.47 -26.53
N VAL A 29 -1.19 -30.89 -25.39
CA VAL A 29 0.04 -30.08 -25.26
C VAL A 29 1.29 -30.93 -25.52
N ASN A 30 1.32 -32.19 -25.05
CA ASN A 30 2.43 -33.10 -25.32
C ASN A 30 2.54 -33.49 -26.80
N GLN A 31 1.40 -33.70 -27.50
CA GLN A 31 1.39 -33.92 -28.94
C GLN A 31 1.95 -32.71 -29.70
N LEU A 32 1.57 -31.49 -29.30
CA LEU A 32 2.12 -30.27 -29.87
C LEU A 32 3.63 -30.15 -29.55
N LEU A 33 4.05 -30.46 -28.33
CA LEU A 33 5.45 -30.42 -27.93
C LEU A 33 6.32 -31.36 -28.78
N ASN A 34 5.78 -32.49 -29.23
CA ASN A 34 6.48 -33.45 -30.09
C ASN A 34 6.40 -33.13 -31.59
N SER A 35 5.68 -32.07 -31.97
CA SER A 35 5.58 -31.63 -33.37
C SER A 35 6.89 -31.00 -33.88
N ASN A 36 7.05 -30.93 -35.19
CA ASN A 36 8.21 -30.29 -35.81
C ASN A 36 8.21 -28.75 -35.56
N GLN A 37 9.36 -28.11 -35.76
CA GLN A 37 9.49 -26.67 -35.49
C GLN A 37 8.61 -25.80 -36.39
N GLU A 38 8.37 -26.22 -37.64
CA GLU A 38 7.48 -25.51 -38.57
C GLU A 38 6.05 -25.43 -38.03
N ILE A 39 5.50 -26.55 -37.54
CA ILE A 39 4.17 -26.59 -36.92
C ILE A 39 4.13 -25.73 -35.66
N LEU A 40 5.18 -25.74 -34.83
CA LEU A 40 5.26 -24.87 -33.65
C LEU A 40 5.25 -23.39 -34.03
N ASN A 41 5.98 -23.00 -35.06
CA ASN A 41 5.99 -21.62 -35.55
C ASN A 41 4.63 -21.20 -36.10
N MET A 42 3.99 -22.05 -36.93
CA MET A 42 2.63 -21.80 -37.42
C MET A 42 1.60 -21.76 -36.30
N PHE A 43 1.72 -22.65 -35.30
CA PHE A 43 0.81 -22.67 -34.15
C PHE A 43 0.96 -21.39 -33.34
N GLY A 44 2.19 -20.92 -33.10
CA GLY A 44 2.45 -19.68 -32.38
C GLY A 44 1.85 -18.45 -33.07
N GLN A 45 1.87 -18.42 -34.41
CA GLN A 45 1.28 -17.32 -35.20
C GLN A 45 -0.24 -17.41 -35.28
N SER A 46 -0.80 -18.57 -34.95
CA SER A 46 -2.24 -18.78 -35.00
C SER A 46 -2.94 -18.24 -33.75
N SER A 47 -4.22 -17.88 -33.91
CA SER A 47 -5.08 -17.51 -32.79
C SER A 47 -5.27 -18.63 -31.76
N GLN A 48 -4.88 -19.87 -32.08
CA GLN A 48 -4.97 -21.03 -31.18
C GLN A 48 -4.00 -20.96 -30.01
N MET A 49 -2.95 -20.12 -30.10
CA MET A 49 -2.07 -19.87 -28.97
C MET A 49 -2.82 -19.32 -27.74
N LYS A 50 -3.96 -18.64 -27.96
CA LYS A 50 -4.86 -18.18 -26.88
C LYS A 50 -5.41 -19.34 -26.03
N MET A 51 -5.57 -20.54 -26.60
CA MET A 51 -5.98 -21.72 -25.85
C MET A 51 -4.88 -22.20 -24.89
N ILE A 52 -3.61 -22.16 -25.31
CA ILE A 52 -2.47 -22.45 -24.42
C ILE A 52 -2.40 -21.42 -23.30
N THR A 53 -2.57 -20.13 -23.61
CA THR A 53 -2.66 -19.07 -22.59
C THR A 53 -3.78 -19.35 -21.59
N GLN A 54 -4.97 -19.74 -22.09
CA GLN A 54 -6.11 -20.06 -21.23
C GLN A 54 -5.86 -21.30 -20.37
N TYR A 55 -5.25 -22.36 -20.91
CA TYR A 55 -4.87 -23.55 -20.13
C TYR A 55 -3.91 -23.18 -19.02
N LEU A 56 -2.86 -22.42 -19.32
CA LEU A 56 -1.91 -21.99 -18.30
C LEU A 56 -2.60 -21.12 -17.24
N LYS A 57 -3.48 -20.20 -17.65
CA LYS A 57 -4.26 -19.35 -16.73
C LYS A 57 -5.14 -20.16 -15.78
N GLU A 58 -5.76 -21.24 -16.26
CA GLU A 58 -6.56 -22.16 -15.45
C GLU A 58 -5.68 -22.99 -14.51
N SER A 59 -4.59 -23.57 -15.02
CA SER A 59 -3.66 -24.39 -14.24
C SER A 59 -2.98 -23.60 -13.12
N LEU A 60 -2.67 -22.32 -13.36
CA LEU A 60 -2.08 -21.43 -12.34
C LEU A 60 -3.02 -21.12 -11.16
N LYS A 61 -4.33 -21.39 -11.26
CA LYS A 61 -5.26 -21.24 -10.12
C LYS A 61 -5.04 -22.32 -9.05
N CYS A 62 -4.61 -23.52 -9.47
CA CYS A 62 -4.34 -24.65 -8.58
C CYS A 62 -3.11 -25.40 -9.13
N ILE A 63 -1.93 -24.85 -8.88
CA ILE A 63 -0.68 -25.37 -9.47
C ILE A 63 -0.40 -26.80 -8.99
N SER A 64 -0.64 -27.11 -7.71
CA SER A 64 -0.41 -28.45 -7.15
C SER A 64 -1.20 -29.56 -7.85
N ALA A 65 -2.43 -29.28 -8.29
CA ALA A 65 -3.25 -30.26 -9.02
C ALA A 65 -2.92 -30.32 -10.53
N ASN A 66 -2.21 -29.32 -11.06
CA ASN A 66 -1.99 -29.15 -12.51
C ASN A 66 -0.51 -29.05 -12.88
N GLU A 67 0.37 -29.54 -12.00
CA GLU A 67 1.81 -29.34 -12.09
C GLU A 67 2.39 -29.83 -13.42
N GLU A 68 1.99 -31.03 -13.85
CA GLU A 68 2.41 -31.64 -15.12
C GLU A 68 1.99 -30.79 -16.35
N LEU A 69 0.78 -30.22 -16.32
CA LEU A 69 0.29 -29.38 -17.42
C LEU A 69 1.05 -28.05 -17.47
N VAL A 70 1.32 -27.43 -16.31
CA VAL A 70 2.16 -26.21 -16.24
C VAL A 70 3.56 -26.50 -16.77
N ASP A 71 4.15 -27.63 -16.37
CA ASP A 71 5.48 -28.04 -16.80
C ASP A 71 5.57 -28.20 -18.32
N LYS A 72 4.60 -28.92 -18.91
CA LYS A 72 4.52 -29.13 -20.35
C LYS A 72 4.31 -27.83 -21.12
N ILE A 73 3.49 -26.91 -20.60
CA ILE A 73 3.31 -25.59 -21.23
C ILE A 73 4.61 -24.77 -21.15
N PHE A 74 5.33 -24.81 -20.03
CA PHE A 74 6.62 -24.12 -19.93
C PHE A 74 7.66 -24.72 -20.88
N MET A 75 7.72 -26.04 -21.00
CA MET A 75 8.57 -26.71 -21.99
C MET A 75 8.21 -26.30 -23.42
N LEU A 76 6.90 -26.20 -23.72
CA LEU A 76 6.43 -25.72 -25.02
C LEU A 76 6.89 -24.29 -25.28
N LEU A 77 6.72 -23.38 -24.32
CA LEU A 77 7.15 -21.97 -24.42
C LEU A 77 8.66 -21.80 -24.60
N LEU A 78 9.46 -22.70 -24.03
CA LEU A 78 10.92 -22.75 -24.22
C LEU A 78 11.32 -23.24 -25.61
N ARG A 79 10.48 -24.06 -26.26
CA ARG A 79 10.73 -24.61 -27.60
C ARG A 79 10.19 -23.71 -28.73
N MET A 80 9.17 -22.90 -28.43
CA MET A 80 8.62 -21.93 -29.38
C MET A 80 9.48 -20.68 -29.44
N ASN A 81 9.65 -20.12 -30.64
CA ASN A 81 10.31 -18.83 -30.84
C ASN A 81 9.24 -17.74 -31.02
N LEU A 82 8.60 -17.34 -29.91
CA LEU A 82 7.53 -16.34 -29.93
C LEU A 82 8.14 -14.93 -30.02
N ASN A 83 7.69 -14.13 -30.98
CA ASN A 83 8.08 -12.71 -31.03
C ASN A 83 7.20 -11.87 -30.08
N ASP A 84 7.58 -10.61 -29.90
CA ASP A 84 6.92 -9.67 -28.98
C ASP A 84 5.44 -9.43 -29.36
N GLU A 85 5.13 -9.44 -30.65
CA GLU A 85 3.77 -9.26 -31.17
C GLU A 85 2.89 -10.47 -30.82
N MET A 86 3.36 -11.69 -31.06
CA MET A 86 2.67 -12.92 -30.71
C MET A 86 2.39 -12.98 -29.21
N LEU A 87 3.37 -12.64 -28.36
CA LEU A 87 3.19 -12.60 -26.90
C LEU A 87 2.12 -11.60 -26.46
N ARG A 88 1.97 -10.48 -27.18
CA ARG A 88 0.90 -9.50 -26.95
C ARG A 88 -0.45 -10.01 -27.41
N GLU A 89 -0.54 -10.51 -28.63
CA GLU A 89 -1.79 -10.96 -29.26
C GLU A 89 -2.43 -12.15 -28.55
N CYS A 90 -1.62 -13.09 -28.05
CA CYS A 90 -2.11 -14.26 -27.33
C CYS A 90 -2.30 -14.03 -25.82
N GLU A 91 -2.04 -12.82 -25.33
CA GLU A 91 -2.07 -12.43 -23.90
C GLU A 91 -1.08 -13.18 -22.98
N MET A 92 -0.22 -14.04 -23.54
CA MET A 92 0.74 -14.83 -22.76
C MET A 92 1.70 -13.94 -21.95
N GLY A 93 2.13 -12.81 -22.52
CA GLY A 93 3.02 -11.87 -21.82
C GLY A 93 2.43 -11.35 -20.51
N HIS A 94 1.14 -11.03 -20.47
CA HIS A 94 0.44 -10.57 -19.26
C HIS A 94 0.44 -11.66 -18.18
N LEU A 95 0.26 -12.91 -18.59
CA LEU A 95 0.25 -14.04 -17.68
C LEU A 95 1.65 -14.28 -17.08
N LEU A 96 2.69 -14.24 -17.90
CA LEU A 96 4.08 -14.43 -17.45
C LEU A 96 4.53 -13.33 -16.48
N ILE A 97 4.15 -12.06 -16.73
CA ILE A 97 4.38 -10.96 -15.79
C ILE A 97 3.67 -11.22 -14.46
N LYS A 98 2.42 -11.70 -14.51
CA LYS A 98 1.65 -12.00 -13.29
C LYS A 98 2.26 -13.13 -12.46
N ILE A 99 2.86 -14.14 -13.08
CA ILE A 99 3.60 -15.21 -12.38
C ILE A 99 4.77 -14.61 -11.59
N LYS A 100 5.54 -13.72 -12.24
CA LYS A 100 6.67 -13.00 -11.63
C LYS A 100 6.24 -12.18 -10.41
N GLU A 101 5.20 -11.37 -10.57
CA GLU A 101 4.79 -10.40 -9.54
C GLU A 101 4.14 -11.06 -8.33
N LYS A 102 3.36 -12.11 -8.54
CA LYS A 102 2.67 -12.81 -7.46
C LYS A 102 3.52 -13.87 -6.77
N LYS A 103 4.77 -14.07 -7.20
CA LYS A 103 5.67 -15.11 -6.65
C LYS A 103 4.97 -16.49 -6.59
N LEU A 104 4.17 -16.81 -7.60
CA LEU A 104 3.27 -17.98 -7.57
C LEU A 104 4.03 -19.30 -7.39
N LEU A 105 5.28 -19.34 -7.85
CA LEU A 105 6.14 -20.52 -7.77
C LEU A 105 6.97 -20.57 -6.48
N GLU A 106 7.25 -19.45 -5.81
CA GLU A 106 8.08 -19.42 -4.59
C GLU A 106 7.39 -20.09 -3.39
N ASN A 107 6.05 -20.16 -3.40
CA ASN A 107 5.29 -20.74 -2.30
C ASN A 107 5.20 -22.27 -2.35
N GLN A 108 5.65 -22.91 -3.43
CA GLN A 108 5.63 -24.36 -3.56
C GLN A 108 6.95 -24.96 -3.07
N ARG A 109 6.95 -25.51 -1.84
CA ARG A 109 8.13 -26.15 -1.23
C ARG A 109 8.45 -27.55 -1.78
N SER A 110 7.91 -27.95 -2.92
CA SER A 110 8.18 -29.26 -3.55
C SER A 110 9.40 -29.17 -4.47
N ASN A 111 10.16 -30.26 -4.59
CA ASN A 111 11.27 -30.40 -5.55
C ASN A 111 10.80 -30.12 -7.00
N VAL A 112 9.55 -30.47 -7.31
CA VAL A 112 8.95 -30.18 -8.61
C VAL A 112 8.68 -28.67 -8.80
N GLY A 113 8.39 -27.96 -7.71
CA GLY A 113 8.34 -26.49 -7.67
C GLY A 113 9.67 -25.84 -8.09
N ASP A 114 10.81 -26.39 -7.66
CA ASP A 114 12.13 -25.89 -8.06
C ASP A 114 12.35 -26.07 -9.58
N GLN A 115 11.95 -27.21 -10.16
CA GLN A 115 12.07 -27.44 -11.60
C GLN A 115 11.20 -26.47 -12.41
N LEU A 116 9.95 -26.25 -11.97
CA LEU A 116 9.05 -25.27 -12.58
C LEU A 116 9.62 -23.85 -12.48
N GLN A 117 10.19 -23.50 -11.32
CA GLN A 117 10.83 -22.21 -11.12
C GLN A 117 12.03 -22.01 -12.05
N GLN A 118 12.87 -23.03 -12.22
CA GLN A 118 13.99 -22.97 -13.15
C GLN A 118 13.54 -22.79 -14.61
N LYS A 119 12.51 -23.53 -15.04
CA LYS A 119 11.94 -23.37 -16.39
C LYS A 119 11.34 -21.97 -16.58
N TRP A 120 10.60 -21.47 -15.59
CA TRP A 120 10.08 -20.11 -15.61
C TRP A 120 11.19 -19.05 -15.69
N LEU A 121 12.28 -19.20 -14.93
CA LEU A 121 13.42 -18.28 -14.98
C LEU A 121 14.04 -18.23 -16.37
N ARG A 122 14.16 -19.37 -17.06
CA ARG A 122 14.63 -19.45 -18.46
C ARG A 122 13.67 -18.74 -19.42
N ILE A 123 12.37 -18.98 -19.30
CA ILE A 123 11.33 -18.28 -20.11
C ILE A 123 11.41 -16.77 -19.88
N ASN A 124 11.49 -16.33 -18.62
CA ASN A 124 11.58 -14.93 -18.25
C ASN A 124 12.89 -14.28 -18.74
N ALA A 125 14.00 -15.02 -18.80
CA ALA A 125 15.23 -14.54 -19.40
C ALA A 125 15.10 -14.40 -20.93
N MET A 126 14.51 -15.40 -21.59
CA MET A 126 14.33 -15.45 -23.05
C MET A 126 13.44 -14.31 -23.56
N TYR A 127 12.36 -14.00 -22.84
CA TYR A 127 11.40 -12.97 -23.22
C TYR A 127 11.53 -11.67 -22.43
N ARG A 128 12.66 -11.43 -21.75
CA ARG A 128 12.82 -10.31 -20.81
C ARG A 128 12.44 -8.95 -21.43
N ASN A 129 12.96 -8.65 -22.60
CA ASN A 129 12.75 -7.35 -23.25
C ASN A 129 11.27 -7.14 -23.61
N ALA A 130 10.65 -8.16 -24.21
CA ALA A 130 9.23 -8.18 -24.56
C ALA A 130 8.34 -7.98 -23.32
N LEU A 131 8.62 -8.69 -22.24
CA LEU A 131 7.84 -8.64 -21.00
C LEU A 131 7.96 -7.26 -20.32
N GLU A 132 9.14 -6.63 -20.33
CA GLU A 132 9.32 -5.29 -19.79
C GLU A 132 8.59 -4.22 -20.63
N GLU A 133 8.55 -4.36 -21.96
CA GLU A 133 7.77 -3.49 -22.83
C GLU A 133 6.25 -3.63 -22.57
N ILE A 134 5.74 -4.87 -22.50
CA ILE A 134 4.34 -5.16 -22.17
C ILE A 134 3.99 -4.58 -20.80
N LYS A 135 4.88 -4.73 -19.80
CA LYS A 135 4.69 -4.18 -18.45
C LYS A 135 4.59 -2.64 -18.46
N LYS A 136 5.46 -1.95 -19.22
CA LYS A 136 5.38 -0.49 -19.38
C LYS A 136 4.05 -0.07 -19.99
N ASN A 137 3.58 -0.80 -21.01
CA ASN A 137 2.31 -0.53 -21.68
C ASN A 137 1.12 -0.75 -20.73
N MET A 138 1.12 -1.82 -19.93
CA MET A 138 0.09 -2.05 -18.90
C MET A 138 0.02 -0.90 -17.89
N ASN A 139 1.16 -0.51 -17.32
CA ASN A 139 1.23 0.59 -16.37
C ASN A 139 0.73 1.92 -16.96
N SER A 140 0.99 2.16 -18.26
CA SER A 140 0.49 3.36 -18.94
C SER A 140 -1.03 3.34 -19.09
N LYS A 141 -1.62 2.18 -19.43
CA LYS A 141 -3.06 1.98 -19.58
C LYS A 141 -3.78 2.12 -18.24
N ASP A 142 -3.21 1.58 -17.17
CA ASP A 142 -3.75 1.69 -15.81
C ASP A 142 -3.74 3.15 -15.33
N LYS A 143 -2.63 3.88 -15.56
CA LYS A 143 -2.56 5.33 -15.27
C LYS A 143 -3.60 6.13 -16.07
N TYR A 144 -3.83 5.79 -17.34
CA TYR A 144 -4.83 6.46 -18.17
C TYR A 144 -6.26 6.19 -17.67
N GLU A 145 -6.60 4.93 -17.37
CA GLU A 145 -7.91 4.58 -16.80
C GLU A 145 -8.13 5.21 -15.42
N GLU A 146 -7.09 5.33 -14.60
CA GLU A 146 -7.16 6.04 -13.32
C GLU A 146 -7.44 7.53 -13.52
N ARG A 147 -6.78 8.20 -14.47
CA ARG A 147 -7.06 9.59 -14.84
C ARG A 147 -8.51 9.75 -15.34
N LYS A 148 -9.00 8.83 -16.16
CA LYS A 148 -10.38 8.82 -16.65
C LYS A 148 -11.40 8.67 -15.52
N LYS A 149 -11.12 7.81 -14.53
CA LYS A 149 -11.93 7.66 -13.32
C LYS A 149 -11.92 8.92 -12.45
N LYS A 150 -10.76 9.58 -12.31
CA LYS A 150 -10.64 10.88 -11.59
C LYS A 150 -11.44 11.99 -12.27
N VAL A 151 -11.38 12.10 -13.60
CA VAL A 151 -12.19 13.07 -14.35
C VAL A 151 -13.69 12.81 -14.17
N LYS A 152 -14.14 11.55 -14.24
CA LYS A 152 -15.55 11.21 -13.99
C LYS A 152 -16.00 11.57 -12.57
N ARG A 153 -15.19 11.30 -11.54
CA ARG A 153 -15.51 11.67 -10.16
C ARG A 153 -15.69 13.18 -10.00
N ASN A 154 -14.79 13.98 -10.60
CA ASN A 154 -14.85 15.43 -10.51
C ASN A 154 -16.05 16.04 -11.26
N GLN A 155 -16.52 15.39 -12.33
CA GLN A 155 -17.73 15.81 -13.06
C GLN A 155 -19.03 15.44 -12.32
N SER A 156 -19.04 14.30 -11.61
CA SER A 156 -20.21 13.89 -10.81
C SER A 156 -20.37 14.67 -9.49
N SER A 157 -19.32 15.34 -9.01
CA SER A 157 -19.38 16.16 -7.80
C SER A 157 -19.86 17.59 -8.03
N SER A 158 -20.10 18.03 -9.27
CA SER A 158 -20.53 19.41 -9.57
C SER A 158 -21.99 19.54 -10.06
N SER A 159 -22.83 18.50 -9.96
CA SER A 159 -24.18 18.52 -10.56
C SER A 159 -25.33 18.07 -9.67
N ASN A 160 -25.18 18.07 -8.34
CA ASN A 160 -26.27 17.72 -7.41
C ASN A 160 -26.81 18.90 -6.59
N GLU A 161 -26.79 20.10 -7.16
CA GLU A 161 -27.66 21.19 -6.70
C GLU A 161 -28.46 21.76 -7.88
N SER A 162 -29.79 21.77 -7.70
CA SER A 162 -30.82 22.40 -8.52
C SER A 162 -31.38 21.63 -9.75
N SER A 163 -32.19 20.61 -9.49
CA SER A 163 -33.27 20.22 -10.40
C SER A 163 -34.60 20.14 -9.66
N ASN A 164 -35.18 21.30 -9.38
CA ASN A 164 -36.63 21.48 -9.20
C ASN A 164 -37.02 22.94 -9.43
N LYS A 165 -37.29 23.30 -10.69
CA LYS A 165 -38.39 24.20 -11.12
C LYS A 165 -38.35 24.40 -12.64
N LYS A 166 -39.28 23.74 -13.34
CA LYS A 166 -39.77 24.16 -14.66
C LYS A 166 -40.37 25.57 -14.52
N LYS A 167 -39.70 26.59 -15.06
CA LYS A 167 -40.37 27.80 -15.58
C LYS A 167 -39.66 28.23 -16.86
N LYS A 168 -40.39 28.16 -17.98
CA LYS A 168 -40.03 28.74 -19.27
C LYS A 168 -39.75 30.22 -19.08
N ASN A 169 -38.53 30.67 -19.31
CA ASN A 169 -38.24 32.06 -19.64
C ASN A 169 -37.11 32.08 -20.68
N LYS A 170 -37.45 32.55 -21.88
CA LYS A 170 -36.50 32.96 -22.92
C LYS A 170 -35.58 34.02 -22.30
N LYS A 171 -34.31 33.70 -22.06
CA LYS A 171 -33.26 34.71 -21.83
C LYS A 171 -32.21 34.60 -22.91
N LYS A 172 -32.02 35.74 -23.57
CA LYS A 172 -31.02 36.03 -24.61
C LYS A 172 -29.63 35.71 -24.07
N SER A 173 -28.85 34.98 -24.87
CA SER A 173 -27.43 34.71 -24.61
C SER A 173 -26.64 36.00 -24.79
N VAL A 174 -26.14 36.55 -23.69
CA VAL A 174 -25.03 37.52 -23.70
C VAL A 174 -23.75 36.69 -23.67
N ARG A 175 -23.01 36.67 -24.79
CA ARG A 175 -21.67 36.09 -24.86
C ARG A 175 -20.70 37.08 -24.23
N PHE A 176 -19.98 36.64 -23.20
CA PHE A 176 -18.75 37.32 -22.79
C PHE A 176 -17.69 37.06 -23.85
N ALA A 177 -17.15 38.14 -24.42
CA ALA A 177 -15.94 38.12 -25.22
C ALA A 177 -14.79 37.63 -24.33
N ARG A 178 -14.14 36.54 -24.72
CA ARG A 178 -12.91 36.05 -24.12
C ARG A 178 -11.85 36.02 -25.20
N ASP A 179 -10.69 36.56 -24.87
CA ASP A 179 -9.62 37.02 -25.76
C ASP A 179 -9.18 36.01 -26.82
N GLY A 180 -9.12 36.49 -28.06
CA GLY A 180 -8.94 35.70 -29.27
C GLY A 180 -7.49 35.60 -29.77
N ILE A 181 -6.60 34.92 -29.04
CA ILE A 181 -5.21 34.72 -29.52
C ILE A 181 -4.75 33.26 -29.63
N LEU A 182 -5.47 32.26 -29.14
CA LEU A 182 -4.91 30.88 -29.09
C LEU A 182 -5.86 29.75 -29.48
N ILE A 183 -6.48 29.81 -30.68
CA ILE A 183 -7.04 28.61 -31.33
C ILE A 183 -6.92 28.71 -32.86
N ASN A 184 -5.74 28.43 -33.40
CA ASN A 184 -5.58 28.01 -34.80
C ASN A 184 -5.01 26.59 -34.76
N TYR A 185 -5.87 25.57 -34.75
CA TYR A 185 -5.63 24.19 -35.23
C TYR A 185 -6.85 23.33 -34.86
N LYS A 186 -7.95 23.53 -35.60
CA LYS A 186 -9.04 22.56 -35.69
C LYS A 186 -9.82 22.83 -36.98
N TYR A 187 -9.33 22.25 -38.08
CA TYR A 187 -10.07 22.20 -39.34
C TYR A 187 -10.31 20.75 -39.72
N PHE A 188 -11.59 20.37 -39.77
CA PHE A 188 -12.23 19.53 -40.79
C PHE A 188 -13.73 19.48 -40.44
N LYS A 189 -14.55 20.29 -41.12
CA LYS A 189 -15.98 20.02 -41.35
C LYS A 189 -16.30 20.27 -42.82
N ARG A 190 -17.21 19.43 -43.35
CA ARG A 190 -17.59 19.23 -44.74
C ARG A 190 -18.93 19.89 -45.06
N ASP A 191 -19.19 20.09 -46.34
CA ASP A 191 -20.37 20.72 -46.94
C ASP A 191 -21.48 19.74 -47.36
N ASP A 192 -21.65 18.61 -46.70
CA ASP A 192 -22.93 17.89 -46.78
C ASP A 192 -24.06 18.79 -46.22
N GLU A 193 -23.75 19.74 -45.33
CA GLU A 193 -24.71 20.66 -44.72
C GLU A 193 -24.13 22.06 -44.42
N PRO A 194 -24.93 23.13 -44.58
CA PRO A 194 -24.46 24.50 -44.54
C PRO A 194 -24.31 24.96 -43.09
N ASN A 195 -23.07 24.96 -42.57
CA ASN A 195 -22.51 25.95 -41.62
C ASN A 195 -21.18 25.46 -40.97
N GLN A 196 -20.06 25.34 -41.71
CA GLN A 196 -18.72 25.81 -41.27
C GLN A 196 -17.56 25.52 -42.26
N ARG A 197 -16.58 26.43 -42.25
CA ARG A 197 -15.33 26.52 -43.05
C ARG A 197 -14.45 25.24 -43.07
N GLY A 198 -13.98 24.87 -44.26
CA GLY A 198 -12.90 23.91 -44.54
C GLY A 198 -12.36 24.04 -45.99
N MET A 199 -11.14 23.55 -46.26
CA MET A 199 -10.54 23.51 -47.62
C MET A 199 -11.09 22.32 -48.41
N THR A 200 -11.27 22.49 -49.73
CA THR A 200 -11.71 21.41 -50.62
C THR A 200 -10.62 20.34 -50.77
N ILE A 201 -11.01 19.14 -51.23
CA ILE A 201 -10.07 18.04 -51.48
C ILE A 201 -9.01 18.46 -52.51
N GLU A 202 -9.39 19.23 -53.53
CA GLU A 202 -8.45 19.75 -54.52
C GLU A 202 -7.47 20.77 -53.91
N GLU A 203 -7.93 21.64 -53.01
CA GLU A 203 -7.08 22.58 -52.28
C GLU A 203 -6.09 21.87 -51.34
N VAL A 204 -6.52 20.78 -50.70
CA VAL A 204 -5.63 19.93 -49.89
C VAL A 204 -4.56 19.27 -50.76
N MET A 205 -4.92 18.79 -51.96
CA MET A 205 -3.93 18.21 -52.89
C MET A 205 -2.98 19.27 -53.45
N ALA A 206 -3.48 20.47 -53.75
CA ALA A 206 -2.65 21.59 -54.19
C ALA A 206 -1.68 22.04 -53.09
N PHE A 207 -2.14 22.13 -51.83
CA PHE A 207 -1.31 22.47 -50.68
C PHE A 207 -0.20 21.44 -50.43
N GLN A 208 -0.53 20.15 -50.50
CA GLN A 208 0.46 19.06 -50.37
C GLN A 208 1.51 19.08 -51.48
N LYS A 209 1.12 19.50 -52.70
CA LYS A 209 2.03 19.64 -53.83
C LYS A 209 2.92 20.88 -53.72
N GLN A 210 2.42 21.96 -53.13
CA GLN A 210 3.13 23.22 -53.00
C GLN A 210 4.14 23.23 -51.85
N TYR A 211 3.89 22.47 -50.77
CA TYR A 211 4.74 22.47 -49.56
C TYR A 211 5.23 21.07 -49.14
N PRO A 212 5.88 20.30 -50.05
CA PRO A 212 6.28 18.92 -49.75
C PRO A 212 7.39 18.83 -48.69
N GLU A 213 8.25 19.85 -48.60
CA GLU A 213 9.35 19.90 -47.63
C GLU A 213 8.88 20.24 -46.20
N GLU A 214 7.85 21.08 -46.04
CA GLU A 214 7.27 21.37 -44.73
C GLU A 214 6.44 20.20 -44.19
N LEU A 215 5.78 19.45 -45.08
CA LEU A 215 5.16 18.18 -44.73
C LEU A 215 6.17 17.11 -44.31
N LYS A 216 7.38 17.09 -44.90
CA LYS A 216 8.48 16.25 -44.40
C LYS A 216 8.98 16.71 -43.03
N ARG A 217 9.16 18.02 -42.82
CA ARG A 217 9.57 18.56 -41.50
C ARG A 217 8.54 18.27 -40.40
N LEU A 218 7.24 18.42 -40.69
CA LEU A 218 6.15 18.09 -39.76
C LEU A 218 6.07 16.58 -39.45
N LYS A 219 6.40 15.71 -40.41
CA LYS A 219 6.51 14.26 -40.18
C LYS A 219 7.75 13.87 -39.38
N GLN A 220 8.82 14.68 -39.44
CA GLN A 220 10.04 14.48 -38.64
C GLN A 220 9.89 14.98 -37.20
N ILE A 221 9.00 15.95 -36.94
CA ILE A 221 8.64 16.37 -35.60
C ILE A 221 7.68 15.33 -35.00
N ASN A 222 8.25 14.33 -34.34
CA ASN A 222 7.50 13.38 -33.52
C ASN A 222 6.76 14.18 -32.43
N GLY A 223 5.42 14.14 -32.41
CA GLY A 223 4.59 14.87 -31.44
C GLY A 223 4.82 14.51 -29.96
N TYR A 224 5.76 13.59 -29.68
CA TYR A 224 6.22 13.20 -28.36
C TYR A 224 7.27 14.17 -27.78
N ASP A 225 8.07 14.86 -28.60
CA ASP A 225 9.21 15.63 -28.12
C ASP A 225 8.84 16.97 -27.49
N ILE A 226 7.79 17.63 -27.98
CA ILE A 226 7.36 18.94 -27.47
C ILE A 226 6.83 18.81 -26.02
N LYS A 227 6.02 17.78 -25.75
CA LYS A 227 5.49 17.53 -24.40
C LYS A 227 6.54 16.99 -23.43
N HIS A 228 7.52 16.24 -23.93
CA HIS A 228 8.63 15.76 -23.11
C HIS A 228 9.53 16.93 -22.68
N ARG A 229 9.80 17.87 -23.58
CA ARG A 229 10.58 19.09 -23.30
C ARG A 229 9.89 20.00 -22.28
N GLU A 230 8.57 20.20 -22.39
CA GLU A 230 7.78 20.95 -21.39
C GLU A 230 7.82 20.27 -20.02
N SER A 231 7.68 18.94 -19.96
CA SER A 231 7.74 18.19 -18.70
C SER A 231 9.12 18.21 -18.03
N ILE A 232 10.21 18.30 -18.79
CA ILE A 232 11.57 18.43 -18.25
C ILE A 232 11.77 19.82 -17.64
N MET A 233 11.27 20.87 -18.29
CA MET A 233 11.34 22.24 -17.78
C MET A 233 10.54 22.39 -16.48
N GLU A 234 9.33 21.83 -16.42
CA GLU A 234 8.47 21.84 -15.22
C GLU A 234 9.11 21.06 -14.05
N GLY A 235 9.81 19.95 -14.35
CA GLY A 235 10.57 19.18 -13.35
C GLY A 235 11.80 19.91 -12.81
N GLN A 236 12.49 20.70 -13.65
CA GLN A 236 13.62 21.53 -13.21
C GLN A 236 13.16 22.67 -12.31
N GLU A 237 12.01 23.29 -12.61
CA GLU A 237 11.44 24.35 -11.79
C GLU A 237 10.98 23.84 -10.42
N HIS A 238 10.33 22.66 -10.38
CA HIS A 238 9.96 22.02 -9.12
C HIS A 238 11.17 21.61 -8.27
N LYS A 239 12.26 21.17 -8.90
CA LYS A 239 13.51 20.86 -8.19
C LYS A 239 14.13 22.12 -7.56
N LEU A 240 14.16 23.23 -8.32
CA LEU A 240 14.63 24.52 -7.80
C LEU A 240 13.79 25.01 -6.62
N GLN A 241 12.48 24.79 -6.64
CA GLN A 241 11.59 25.10 -5.51
C GLN A 241 11.91 24.26 -4.27
N LEU A 242 12.19 22.95 -4.43
CA LEU A 242 12.57 22.08 -3.32
C LEU A 242 13.94 22.44 -2.73
N ASP A 243 14.92 22.77 -3.58
CA ASP A 243 16.25 23.20 -3.13
C ASP A 243 16.18 24.53 -2.36
N ASN A 244 15.31 25.46 -2.78
CA ASN A 244 15.03 26.69 -2.03
C ASN A 244 14.36 26.41 -0.68
N ILE A 245 13.41 25.46 -0.60
CA ILE A 245 12.77 25.06 0.66
C ILE A 245 13.79 24.42 1.61
N GLN A 246 14.67 23.56 1.10
CA GLN A 246 15.73 22.93 1.87
C GLN A 246 16.72 23.96 2.42
N HIS A 247 17.12 24.94 1.60
CA HIS A 247 17.96 26.05 2.04
C HIS A 247 17.29 26.90 3.14
N MET A 248 15.97 27.09 3.08
CA MET A 248 15.23 27.77 4.16
C MET A 248 15.19 26.93 5.45
N ILE A 249 15.05 25.61 5.36
CA ILE A 249 15.04 24.72 6.54
C ILE A 249 16.40 24.73 7.25
N GLU A 250 17.49 24.75 6.48
CA GLU A 250 18.87 24.78 7.01
C GLU A 250 19.23 26.11 7.68
N GLN A 251 18.49 27.19 7.38
CA GLN A 251 18.64 28.51 8.00
C GLN A 251 17.92 28.64 9.36
N ILE A 252 17.20 27.61 9.83
CA ILE A 252 16.46 27.65 11.10
C ILE A 252 17.30 27.01 12.22
N PRO A 253 17.91 27.79 13.13
CA PRO A 253 18.63 27.23 14.27
C PRO A 253 17.62 26.79 15.35
N PHE A 254 17.84 25.58 15.88
CA PHE A 254 17.19 24.95 17.06
C PHE A 254 15.85 24.22 16.86
N ILE A 255 15.91 22.94 16.47
CA ILE A 255 14.96 21.92 16.98
C ILE A 255 15.71 20.61 17.26
N LYS A 256 15.86 20.25 18.54
CA LYS A 256 16.20 18.88 18.99
C LYS A 256 14.92 18.17 19.43
N PRO A 257 14.71 16.88 19.11
CA PRO A 257 13.49 16.17 19.50
C PRO A 257 13.58 15.66 20.94
N PHE A 258 12.69 16.13 21.81
CA PHE A 258 12.48 15.62 23.17
C PHE A 258 11.40 14.52 23.16
N LYS A 259 11.64 13.42 23.89
CA LYS A 259 10.68 12.33 24.14
C LYS A 259 10.06 12.52 25.53
N LEU A 260 8.73 12.43 25.65
CA LEU A 260 8.05 12.34 26.95
C LEU A 260 7.16 11.09 27.03
N ARG A 261 7.27 10.40 28.18
CA ARG A 261 6.40 9.33 28.67
C ARG A 261 5.09 9.91 29.25
N PRO A 262 3.99 9.14 29.29
CA PRO A 262 2.79 9.53 30.01
C PRO A 262 2.76 8.96 31.44
N THR A 263 2.31 9.78 32.39
CA THR A 263 1.83 9.36 33.72
C THR A 263 0.34 9.74 33.86
N PHE A 264 -0.38 8.85 34.53
CA PHE A 264 -1.80 8.89 34.93
C PHE A 264 -2.26 10.19 35.60
N PHE A 265 -3.55 10.54 35.49
CA PHE A 265 -4.37 11.02 36.61
C PHE A 265 -5.90 10.89 36.36
N GLU A 266 -6.60 10.86 37.50
CA GLU A 266 -7.99 10.58 37.90
C GLU A 266 -9.10 11.59 37.47
N PRO A 267 -10.39 11.34 37.82
CA PRO A 267 -11.58 11.94 37.19
C PRO A 267 -12.27 13.05 38.02
N TYR A 268 -12.92 14.02 37.36
CA TYR A 268 -14.01 14.93 37.84
C TYR A 268 -14.58 15.66 36.58
N ASP A 269 -15.79 16.23 36.44
CA ASP A 269 -16.86 16.68 37.36
C ASP A 269 -18.19 16.80 36.56
N THR A 270 -19.35 16.64 37.19
CA THR A 270 -20.70 16.59 36.57
C THR A 270 -21.39 17.94 36.38
N ASN A 271 -20.80 19.07 36.78
CA ASN A 271 -21.48 20.38 36.77
C ASN A 271 -21.55 21.11 35.42
N PHE A 272 -20.87 20.64 34.36
CA PHE A 272 -20.87 21.33 33.06
C PHE A 272 -22.15 21.13 32.23
N LYS A 273 -22.93 20.07 32.49
CA LYS A 273 -24.13 19.73 31.70
C LYS A 273 -25.37 20.56 32.08
N GLU A 274 -25.43 21.09 33.30
CA GLU A 274 -26.56 21.88 33.79
C GLU A 274 -26.57 23.29 33.14
N THR A 275 -25.40 23.91 33.05
CA THR A 275 -25.21 25.27 32.50
C THR A 275 -25.56 25.34 31.01
N GLN A 276 -25.20 24.30 30.25
CA GLN A 276 -25.48 24.23 28.81
C GLN A 276 -26.98 24.08 28.52
N ARG A 277 -27.76 23.44 29.42
CA ARG A 277 -29.21 23.28 29.27
C ARG A 277 -29.98 24.56 29.56
N GLN A 278 -29.48 25.45 30.41
CA GLN A 278 -30.10 26.75 30.65
C GLN A 278 -29.91 27.72 29.48
N GLN A 279 -28.75 27.69 28.83
CA GLN A 279 -28.42 28.55 27.68
C GLN A 279 -29.30 28.26 26.45
N ILE A 280 -29.61 26.98 26.21
CA ILE A 280 -30.49 26.56 25.10
C ILE A 280 -31.94 27.04 25.32
N ARG A 281 -32.39 27.17 26.57
CA ARG A 281 -33.76 27.65 26.88
C ARG A 281 -33.91 29.16 26.68
N THR A 282 -32.86 29.95 26.84
CA THR A 282 -32.90 31.41 26.62
C THR A 282 -32.82 31.76 25.13
N GLU A 283 -32.03 31.04 24.34
CA GLU A 283 -31.92 31.27 22.89
C GLU A 283 -33.20 30.92 22.13
N SER A 284 -33.91 29.87 22.56
CA SER A 284 -35.18 29.47 21.93
C SER A 284 -36.32 30.49 22.13
N LYS A 285 -36.25 31.35 23.15
CA LYS A 285 -37.26 32.41 23.37
C LYS A 285 -37.00 33.68 22.54
N MET A 286 -35.75 33.94 22.18
CA MET A 286 -35.36 35.13 21.39
C MET A 286 -35.70 34.98 19.90
N SER A 287 -35.68 33.77 19.35
CA SER A 287 -35.92 33.53 17.91
C SER A 287 -37.39 33.63 17.49
N ALA A 288 -38.34 33.63 18.43
CA ALA A 288 -39.78 33.68 18.13
C ALA A 288 -40.32 35.11 17.88
N PHE A 289 -39.51 36.16 18.08
CA PHE A 289 -39.97 37.56 18.01
C PHE A 289 -39.69 38.29 16.68
N TYR A 290 -38.89 37.72 15.79
CA TYR A 290 -38.53 38.37 14.52
C TYR A 290 -39.07 37.62 13.30
N ASN A 291 -40.38 37.65 13.11
CA ASN A 291 -41.02 37.36 11.81
C ASN A 291 -42.42 38.00 11.75
N ARG A 292 -42.47 39.31 11.51
CA ARG A 292 -43.65 40.00 10.96
C ARG A 292 -43.23 41.11 10.00
N ASP A 293 -43.70 40.94 8.75
CA ASP A 293 -44.06 41.89 7.70
C ASP A 293 -43.43 43.29 7.67
N ILE A 294 -42.60 43.58 6.65
CA ILE A 294 -42.40 44.94 6.09
C ILE A 294 -42.23 44.85 4.55
N PRO A 295 -42.78 45.81 3.77
CA PRO A 295 -43.21 45.64 2.37
C PRO A 295 -42.22 46.14 1.30
N GLU A 296 -42.62 45.93 0.04
CA GLU A 296 -41.89 46.18 -1.22
C GLU A 296 -41.61 47.67 -1.57
N GLN A 297 -40.56 47.82 -2.40
CA GLN A 297 -40.22 48.89 -3.38
C GLN A 297 -39.50 50.16 -2.90
N PRO A 298 -38.89 50.98 -3.81
CA PRO A 298 -38.48 50.77 -5.22
C PRO A 298 -36.99 51.10 -5.48
N GLY A 299 -36.53 50.84 -6.71
CA GLY A 299 -35.12 50.83 -7.12
C GLY A 299 -34.39 52.18 -7.20
N TYR A 300 -33.08 52.08 -7.52
CA TYR A 300 -32.25 53.20 -7.95
C TYR A 300 -31.13 52.74 -8.87
N ASN A 301 -30.63 53.72 -9.61
CA ASN A 301 -30.00 53.65 -10.92
C ASN A 301 -28.51 53.30 -10.93
N GLU A 302 -28.07 52.95 -12.14
CA GLU A 302 -26.70 52.98 -12.63
C GLU A 302 -26.00 54.30 -12.29
N ILE A 303 -24.79 54.20 -11.72
CA ILE A 303 -23.78 55.25 -11.76
C ILE A 303 -22.43 54.58 -12.11
N SER A 304 -21.87 55.03 -13.22
CA SER A 304 -20.48 54.92 -13.61
C SER A 304 -19.61 55.86 -12.76
N ASN A 305 -18.47 55.39 -12.25
CA ASN A 305 -17.15 55.95 -12.58
C ASN A 305 -16.00 55.37 -11.74
N THR A 306 -14.91 55.18 -12.47
CA THR A 306 -13.46 55.32 -12.20
C THR A 306 -12.94 55.73 -10.81
N GLN A 307 -11.70 55.29 -10.56
CA GLN A 307 -10.78 55.59 -9.46
C GLN A 307 -11.05 54.76 -8.20
N SER A 308 -10.11 54.20 -7.47
CA SER A 308 -8.67 54.41 -7.32
C SER A 308 -8.07 53.18 -6.63
N GLY A 309 -6.76 53.00 -6.74
CA GLY A 309 -6.02 51.86 -6.19
C GLY A 309 -6.31 51.54 -4.72
N ILE A 310 -6.61 50.28 -4.48
CA ILE A 310 -6.49 49.64 -3.17
C ILE A 310 -5.60 48.42 -3.41
N GLN A 311 -4.38 48.49 -2.88
CA GLN A 311 -3.45 47.37 -2.85
C GLN A 311 -4.12 46.20 -2.11
N PRO A 312 -3.95 44.94 -2.57
CA PRO A 312 -4.44 43.79 -1.84
C PRO A 312 -3.69 43.74 -0.51
N LYS A 313 -4.37 44.07 0.60
CA LYS A 313 -3.86 43.76 1.93
C LYS A 313 -3.75 42.23 1.99
N ILE A 314 -2.51 41.75 1.97
CA ILE A 314 -2.17 40.36 2.28
C ILE A 314 -2.66 40.15 3.71
N ILE A 315 -3.79 39.47 3.86
CA ILE A 315 -4.26 38.98 5.15
C ILE A 315 -3.33 37.82 5.48
N HIS A 316 -2.31 38.11 6.30
CA HIS A 316 -1.47 37.08 6.89
C HIS A 316 -2.35 36.29 7.87
N LEU A 317 -2.88 35.18 7.39
CA LEU A 317 -3.59 34.23 8.23
C LEU A 317 -2.54 33.46 9.02
N ASP A 318 -2.49 33.71 10.32
CA ASP A 318 -1.71 32.86 11.21
C ASP A 318 -2.19 31.41 11.07
N PRO A 319 -1.27 30.43 11.06
CA PRO A 319 -1.65 29.03 10.96
C PRO A 319 -2.62 28.68 12.09
N PRO A 320 -3.72 27.95 11.77
CA PRO A 320 -4.78 27.69 12.74
C PRO A 320 -4.19 27.00 13.96
N LYS A 321 -4.52 27.52 15.14
CA LYS A 321 -4.03 26.95 16.38
C LYS A 321 -4.62 25.55 16.55
N ARG A 322 -3.97 24.75 17.39
CA ARG A 322 -4.41 23.36 17.64
C ARG A 322 -5.87 23.32 18.10
N GLU A 323 -6.30 24.31 18.87
CA GLU A 323 -7.68 24.42 19.35
C GLU A 323 -8.67 24.66 18.21
N ASP A 324 -8.30 25.46 17.19
CA ASP A 324 -9.13 25.72 16.02
C ASP A 324 -9.32 24.46 15.16
N LEU A 325 -8.25 23.67 15.00
CA LEU A 325 -8.32 22.38 14.31
C LEU A 325 -9.17 21.37 15.07
N MET A 326 -9.05 21.31 16.40
CA MET A 326 -9.88 20.45 17.25
C MET A 326 -11.37 20.85 17.18
N PHE A 327 -11.66 22.15 17.19
CA PHE A 327 -13.01 22.67 17.03
C PHE A 327 -13.59 22.35 15.65
N MET A 328 -12.77 22.48 14.59
CA MET A 328 -13.18 22.14 13.22
C MET A 328 -13.51 20.65 13.07
N VAL A 329 -12.72 19.76 13.68
CA VAL A 329 -13.00 18.32 13.72
C VAL A 329 -14.28 18.02 14.51
N GLN A 330 -14.50 18.69 15.65
CA GLN A 330 -15.73 18.55 16.43
C GLN A 330 -16.96 18.95 15.62
N VAL A 331 -16.90 20.07 14.88
CA VAL A 331 -17.99 20.55 14.01
C VAL A 331 -18.28 19.56 12.88
N ILE A 332 -17.24 19.00 12.24
CA ILE A 332 -17.40 18.00 11.18
C ILE A 332 -18.06 16.72 11.72
N CYS A 333 -17.60 16.23 12.89
CA CYS A 333 -18.19 15.06 13.54
C CYS A 333 -19.65 15.30 13.91
N ASN A 334 -19.96 16.44 14.53
CA ASN A 334 -21.34 16.78 14.92
C ASN A 334 -22.27 16.89 13.70
N ARG A 335 -21.78 17.48 12.60
CA ARG A 335 -22.53 17.56 11.34
C ARG A 335 -22.80 16.18 10.73
N GLY A 336 -21.81 15.29 10.76
CA GLY A 336 -21.96 13.89 10.34
C GLY A 336 -23.00 13.14 11.19
N PHE A 337 -23.01 13.34 12.50
CA PHE A 337 -24.01 12.73 13.39
C PHE A 337 -25.42 13.28 13.15
N THR A 338 -25.58 14.59 12.95
CA THR A 338 -26.90 15.18 12.63
C THR A 338 -27.44 14.71 11.28
N GLU A 339 -26.60 14.60 10.25
CA GLU A 339 -27.00 14.09 8.94
C GLU A 339 -27.41 12.61 9.00
N LEU A 340 -26.72 11.81 9.81
CA LEU A 340 -27.08 10.41 10.04
C LEU A 340 -28.43 10.28 10.75
N GLN A 341 -28.67 11.14 11.75
CA GLN A 341 -29.92 11.17 12.50
C GLN A 341 -31.11 11.65 11.65
N GLU A 342 -30.90 12.63 10.76
CA GLU A 342 -31.90 13.07 9.78
C GLU A 342 -32.19 11.99 8.72
N LYS A 343 -31.17 11.26 8.25
CA LYS A 343 -31.38 10.12 7.34
C LYS A 343 -32.22 9.04 8.00
N HIS A 344 -32.00 8.75 9.29
CA HIS A 344 -32.83 7.80 10.04
C HIS A 344 -34.27 8.29 10.23
N LYS A 345 -34.48 9.58 10.57
CA LYS A 345 -35.82 10.18 10.67
C LYS A 345 -36.57 10.18 9.32
N ASN A 346 -35.87 10.38 8.22
CA ASN A 346 -36.43 10.39 6.88
C ASN A 346 -36.71 8.98 6.32
N ALA A 347 -35.97 7.96 6.76
CA ALA A 347 -36.27 6.56 6.47
C ALA A 347 -37.60 6.13 7.13
N ASN A 348 -37.82 6.52 8.39
CA ASN A 348 -39.04 6.18 9.13
C ASN A 348 -40.28 6.97 8.64
N LYS A 349 -40.13 8.20 8.13
CA LYS A 349 -41.26 8.97 7.56
C LYS A 349 -41.79 8.41 6.24
N LYS A 350 -41.06 7.56 5.52
CA LYS A 350 -41.49 7.00 4.23
C LYS A 350 -42.39 5.76 4.35
N GLN A 351 -42.63 5.24 5.55
CA GLN A 351 -43.50 4.07 5.76
C GLN A 351 -44.96 4.42 6.14
N ILE A 352 -45.29 5.70 6.36
CA ILE A 352 -46.67 6.09 6.72
C ILE A 352 -47.33 6.81 5.54
N LYS A 353 -47.82 6.02 4.58
CA LYS A 353 -48.98 6.34 3.72
C LYS A 353 -49.36 5.12 2.89
N GLY A 354 -50.17 4.26 3.48
CA GLY A 354 -50.76 3.09 2.83
C GLY A 354 -51.57 2.31 3.86
N ILE A 355 -52.85 2.65 3.97
CA ILE A 355 -53.82 1.95 4.82
C ILE A 355 -54.01 0.54 4.22
N LEU A 356 -53.22 -0.43 4.68
CA LEU A 356 -53.43 -1.90 4.63
C LEU A 356 -52.13 -2.61 5.03
N LYS A 357 -51.73 -2.56 6.31
CA LYS A 357 -50.60 -3.36 6.83
C LYS A 357 -50.69 -3.45 8.36
N LYS A 358 -51.39 -4.47 8.88
CA LYS A 358 -51.30 -4.87 10.29
C LYS A 358 -50.47 -6.14 10.50
N ILE A 359 -50.01 -6.79 9.42
CA ILE A 359 -49.27 -8.06 9.49
C ILE A 359 -47.74 -7.87 9.45
N GLU A 360 -47.23 -6.71 9.01
CA GLU A 360 -45.78 -6.49 8.90
C GLU A 360 -45.10 -5.91 10.16
N GLU A 361 -45.85 -5.27 11.07
CA GLU A 361 -45.26 -4.69 12.29
C GLU A 361 -44.85 -5.77 13.30
N GLU A 362 -45.62 -6.85 13.42
CA GLU A 362 -45.28 -7.99 14.30
C GLU A 362 -44.05 -8.76 13.77
N GLN A 363 -43.94 -8.97 12.46
CA GLN A 363 -42.76 -9.59 11.84
C GLN A 363 -41.50 -8.72 11.93
N SER A 364 -41.64 -7.40 12.04
CA SER A 364 -40.50 -6.50 12.23
C SER A 364 -39.98 -6.56 13.67
N GLN A 365 -40.86 -6.62 14.66
CA GLN A 365 -40.47 -6.70 16.07
C GLN A 365 -39.79 -8.04 16.38
N GLU A 366 -40.27 -9.14 15.81
CA GLU A 366 -39.65 -10.46 15.99
C GLU A 366 -38.23 -10.51 15.41
N LYS A 367 -38.00 -9.90 14.23
CA LYS A 367 -36.66 -9.80 13.62
C LYS A 367 -35.69 -8.98 14.46
N ASP A 368 -36.15 -7.89 15.07
CA ASP A 368 -35.31 -7.05 15.93
C ASP A 368 -34.92 -7.77 17.23
N VAL A 369 -35.81 -8.58 17.81
CA VAL A 369 -35.51 -9.40 18.99
C VAL A 369 -34.48 -10.48 18.64
N ILE A 370 -34.65 -11.19 17.51
CA ILE A 370 -33.70 -12.20 17.03
C ILE A 370 -32.32 -11.57 16.74
N LEU A 371 -32.29 -10.38 16.11
CA LEU A 371 -31.05 -9.66 15.81
C LEU A 371 -30.30 -9.23 17.08
N ASN A 372 -31.02 -8.73 18.08
CA ASN A 372 -30.41 -8.29 19.34
C ASN A 372 -29.89 -9.48 20.15
N GLN A 373 -30.61 -10.60 20.18
CA GLN A 373 -30.13 -11.83 20.81
C GLN A 373 -28.85 -12.33 20.13
N ALA A 374 -28.83 -12.36 18.80
CA ALA A 374 -27.68 -12.83 18.05
C ALA A 374 -26.44 -11.91 18.24
N LYS A 375 -26.62 -10.60 18.40
CA LYS A 375 -25.54 -9.66 18.75
C LYS A 375 -24.95 -9.95 20.14
N GLN A 376 -25.80 -10.24 21.13
CA GLN A 376 -25.33 -10.59 22.47
C GLN A 376 -24.52 -11.89 22.47
N ASP A 377 -24.93 -12.88 21.66
CA ASP A 377 -24.23 -14.15 21.47
C ASP A 377 -22.88 -14.02 20.74
N LEU A 378 -22.78 -13.10 19.77
CA LEU A 378 -21.60 -12.92 18.93
C LEU A 378 -20.50 -12.11 19.62
N GLN A 379 -20.87 -11.13 20.45
CA GLN A 379 -19.94 -10.24 21.13
C GLN A 379 -18.83 -10.98 21.92
N PRO A 380 -19.13 -11.97 22.80
CA PRO A 380 -18.09 -12.67 23.54
C PRO A 380 -17.21 -13.54 22.63
N LYS A 381 -17.77 -14.18 21.59
CA LYS A 381 -16.99 -14.97 20.61
C LYS A 381 -16.01 -14.08 19.83
N MET A 382 -16.43 -12.88 19.45
CA MET A 382 -15.56 -11.90 18.79
C MET A 382 -14.44 -11.41 19.72
N GLN A 383 -14.73 -11.14 20.99
CA GLN A 383 -13.72 -10.76 21.97
C GLN A 383 -12.71 -11.89 22.22
N GLN A 384 -13.18 -13.13 22.31
CA GLN A 384 -12.33 -14.31 22.42
C GLN A 384 -11.40 -14.45 21.22
N LEU A 385 -11.92 -14.25 19.99
CA LEU A 385 -11.10 -14.29 18.77
C LEU A 385 -10.01 -13.21 18.79
N VAL A 386 -10.35 -11.99 19.20
CA VAL A 386 -9.37 -10.89 19.33
C VAL A 386 -8.29 -11.26 20.34
N GLN A 387 -8.65 -11.78 21.51
CA GLN A 387 -7.68 -12.22 22.52
C GLN A 387 -6.79 -13.36 22.00
N MET A 388 -7.35 -14.35 21.30
CA MET A 388 -6.58 -15.46 20.74
C MET A 388 -5.57 -14.99 19.69
N VAL A 389 -5.93 -14.02 18.86
CA VAL A 389 -5.05 -13.44 17.83
C VAL A 389 -3.98 -12.55 18.46
N GLU A 390 -4.31 -11.80 19.50
CA GLU A 390 -3.37 -10.90 20.18
C GLU A 390 -2.34 -11.63 21.05
N GLN A 391 -2.73 -12.75 21.68
CA GLN A 391 -1.85 -13.49 22.59
C GLN A 391 -0.74 -14.31 21.90
N LYS A 392 -0.63 -14.27 20.56
CA LYS A 392 0.47 -14.71 19.66
C LYS A 392 1.18 -16.07 19.88
N GLN A 393 1.05 -16.77 21.00
CA GLN A 393 1.91 -17.92 21.34
C GLN A 393 1.19 -19.18 21.84
N ASN A 394 -0.08 -19.13 22.25
CA ASN A 394 -0.69 -20.27 22.96
C ASN A 394 -1.90 -20.92 22.26
N HIS A 395 -2.34 -20.44 21.10
CA HIS A 395 -3.48 -21.01 20.39
C HIS A 395 -3.06 -21.61 19.05
N SER A 396 -3.51 -22.83 18.78
CA SER A 396 -3.29 -23.48 17.48
C SER A 396 -4.02 -22.69 16.39
N GLN A 397 -3.46 -22.66 15.18
CA GLN A 397 -4.15 -22.04 14.02
C GLN A 397 -5.54 -22.66 13.81
N GLU A 398 -5.68 -23.96 14.09
CA GLU A 398 -6.94 -24.70 13.98
C GLU A 398 -8.02 -24.16 14.94
N SER A 399 -7.67 -23.86 16.19
CA SER A 399 -8.64 -23.32 17.15
C SER A 399 -9.10 -21.90 16.78
N ILE A 400 -8.22 -21.08 16.19
CA ILE A 400 -8.59 -19.77 15.63
C ILE A 400 -9.54 -19.95 14.43
N LEU A 401 -9.24 -20.88 13.52
CA LEU A 401 -10.06 -21.14 12.33
C LEU A 401 -11.44 -21.68 12.68
N THR A 402 -11.54 -22.57 13.67
CA THR A 402 -12.83 -23.11 14.15
C THR A 402 -13.70 -21.99 14.73
N LEU A 403 -13.13 -21.13 15.59
CA LEU A 403 -13.87 -19.98 16.14
C LEU A 403 -14.30 -18.99 15.06
N LEU A 404 -13.46 -18.79 14.04
CA LEU A 404 -13.78 -17.95 12.89
C LEU A 404 -14.95 -18.52 12.07
N HIS A 405 -14.95 -19.82 11.82
CA HIS A 405 -16.01 -20.50 11.09
C HIS A 405 -17.35 -20.42 11.85
N ASP A 406 -17.31 -20.61 13.17
CA ASP A 406 -18.45 -20.44 14.07
C ASP A 406 -19.06 -19.03 13.99
N ILE A 407 -18.23 -17.99 14.02
CA ILE A 407 -18.67 -16.59 13.92
C ILE A 407 -19.29 -16.33 12.55
N ILE A 408 -18.66 -16.82 11.46
CA ILE A 408 -19.17 -16.65 10.10
C ILE A 408 -20.53 -17.37 9.93
N GLN A 409 -20.67 -18.57 10.48
CA GLN A 409 -21.91 -19.34 10.40
C GLN A 409 -23.05 -18.62 11.14
N LYS A 410 -22.80 -18.14 12.37
CA LYS A 410 -23.78 -17.32 13.11
C LYS A 410 -24.14 -16.04 12.36
N LEU A 411 -23.18 -15.36 11.73
CA LEU A 411 -23.47 -14.15 10.94
C LEU A 411 -24.30 -14.45 9.68
N LYS A 412 -24.14 -15.63 9.07
CA LYS A 412 -24.98 -16.07 7.93
C LYS A 412 -26.42 -16.33 8.36
N GLU A 413 -26.63 -16.92 9.52
CA GLU A 413 -27.97 -17.20 10.06
C GLU A 413 -28.77 -15.92 10.32
N ILE A 414 -28.09 -14.81 10.65
CA ILE A 414 -28.72 -13.50 10.88
C ILE A 414 -29.08 -12.79 9.56
N GLY A 415 -28.54 -13.23 8.42
CA GLY A 415 -28.80 -12.60 7.11
C GLY A 415 -28.08 -11.26 6.88
N GLU A 416 -27.11 -10.92 7.75
CA GLU A 416 -26.40 -9.64 7.72
C GLU A 416 -25.13 -9.71 6.84
N GLU A 417 -25.33 -9.85 5.53
CA GLU A 417 -24.22 -9.96 4.55
C GLU A 417 -23.24 -8.79 4.62
N GLN A 418 -23.70 -7.60 5.02
CA GLN A 418 -22.86 -6.42 5.13
C GLN A 418 -21.87 -6.53 6.30
N TYR A 419 -22.28 -7.11 7.42
CA TYR A 419 -21.37 -7.38 8.55
C TYR A 419 -20.35 -8.46 8.20
N ILE A 420 -20.76 -9.50 7.46
CA ILE A 420 -19.83 -10.52 6.95
C ILE A 420 -18.75 -9.88 6.06
N LYS A 421 -19.14 -8.97 5.15
CA LYS A 421 -18.19 -8.26 4.27
C LYS A 421 -17.22 -7.39 5.07
N ASN A 422 -17.70 -6.63 6.04
CA ASN A 422 -16.85 -5.79 6.89
C ASN A 422 -15.88 -6.62 7.74
N PHE A 423 -16.37 -7.69 8.36
CA PHE A 423 -15.56 -8.59 9.17
C PHE A 423 -14.49 -9.30 8.34
N LYS A 424 -14.85 -9.78 7.15
CA LYS A 424 -13.90 -10.38 6.20
C LYS A 424 -12.81 -9.39 5.79
N SER A 425 -13.15 -8.13 5.53
CA SER A 425 -12.19 -7.06 5.21
C SER A 425 -11.21 -6.80 6.36
N ILE A 426 -11.69 -6.74 7.61
CA ILE A 426 -10.83 -6.53 8.79
C ILE A 426 -9.86 -7.70 8.97
N LEU A 427 -10.34 -8.93 8.80
CA LEU A 427 -9.51 -10.14 8.87
C LEU A 427 -8.48 -10.20 7.76
N GLU A 428 -8.85 -9.90 6.52
CA GLU A 428 -7.92 -9.83 5.39
C GLU A 428 -6.82 -8.80 5.64
N ASN A 429 -7.15 -7.63 6.19
CA ASN A 429 -6.15 -6.62 6.56
C ASN A 429 -5.19 -7.12 7.66
N LYS A 430 -5.73 -7.70 8.77
CA LYS A 430 -4.89 -8.24 9.85
C LYS A 430 -4.00 -9.40 9.39
N LEU A 431 -4.50 -10.25 8.49
CA LEU A 431 -3.74 -11.37 7.92
C LEU A 431 -2.62 -10.86 7.01
N ASN A 432 -2.88 -9.82 6.21
CA ASN A 432 -1.85 -9.16 5.40
C ASN A 432 -0.75 -8.52 6.27
N ASP A 433 -1.12 -7.84 7.36
CA ASP A 433 -0.16 -7.27 8.31
C ASP A 433 0.74 -8.37 8.92
N GLN A 434 0.15 -9.52 9.29
CA GLN A 434 0.91 -10.65 9.82
C GLN A 434 1.87 -11.24 8.78
N GLN A 435 1.45 -11.36 7.52
CA GLN A 435 2.33 -11.80 6.42
C GLN A 435 3.48 -10.83 6.20
N GLN A 436 3.23 -9.52 6.30
CA GLN A 436 4.28 -8.52 6.20
C GLN A 436 5.32 -8.68 7.33
N ILE A 437 4.87 -8.85 8.57
CA ILE A 437 5.76 -9.07 9.73
C ILE A 437 6.62 -10.34 9.54
N ILE A 438 6.03 -11.44 9.07
CA ILE A 438 6.76 -12.68 8.79
C ILE A 438 7.83 -12.45 7.71
N SER A 439 7.47 -11.75 6.63
CA SER A 439 8.41 -11.44 5.55
C SER A 439 9.58 -10.54 6.00
N GLU A 440 9.33 -9.62 6.92
CA GLU A 440 10.37 -8.77 7.52
C GLU A 440 11.29 -9.57 8.45
N GLN A 441 10.74 -10.51 9.23
CA GLN A 441 11.54 -11.42 10.05
C GLN A 441 12.43 -12.34 9.20
N GLU A 442 11.93 -12.86 8.07
CA GLU A 442 12.72 -13.66 7.14
C GLU A 442 13.84 -12.84 6.48
N ARG A 443 13.55 -11.58 6.10
CA ARG A 443 14.60 -10.66 5.60
C ARG A 443 15.69 -10.42 6.65
N PHE A 444 15.32 -10.22 7.91
CA PHE A 444 16.29 -10.02 9.00
C PHE A 444 17.14 -11.27 9.23
N LYS A 445 16.53 -12.47 9.23
CA LYS A 445 17.26 -13.75 9.32
C LYS A 445 18.20 -13.97 8.15
N SER A 446 17.77 -13.67 6.92
CA SER A 446 18.62 -13.79 5.72
C SER A 446 19.81 -12.83 5.77
N GLN A 447 19.61 -11.59 6.24
CA GLN A 447 20.71 -10.65 6.46
C GLN A 447 21.68 -11.15 7.54
N GLN A 448 21.16 -11.73 8.63
CA GLN A 448 21.98 -12.31 9.69
C GLN A 448 22.79 -13.51 9.20
N GLU A 449 22.20 -14.39 8.38
CA GLU A 449 22.90 -15.53 7.79
C GLU A 449 23.96 -15.09 6.77
N LEU A 450 23.67 -14.08 5.95
CA LEU A 450 24.67 -13.50 5.04
C LEU A 450 25.86 -12.91 5.81
N GLN A 451 25.61 -12.24 6.94
CA GLN A 451 26.68 -11.78 7.83
C GLN A 451 27.48 -12.94 8.41
N ARG A 452 26.82 -14.03 8.81
CA ARG A 452 27.47 -15.24 9.31
C ARG A 452 28.38 -15.88 8.26
N ILE A 453 27.88 -16.08 7.03
CA ILE A 453 28.66 -16.64 5.92
C ILE A 453 29.87 -15.75 5.61
N ARG A 454 29.70 -14.42 5.62
CA ARG A 454 30.81 -13.48 5.40
C ARG A 454 31.88 -13.60 6.48
N ILE A 455 31.48 -13.76 7.75
CA ILE A 455 32.43 -14.00 8.85
C ILE A 455 33.15 -15.33 8.64
N GLU A 456 32.45 -16.39 8.27
CA GLU A 456 33.02 -17.72 8.03
C GLU A 456 34.04 -17.73 6.87
N GLN A 457 33.71 -17.07 5.74
CA GLN A 457 34.65 -16.90 4.62
C GLN A 457 35.90 -16.10 5.00
N LEU A 458 35.78 -15.10 5.88
CA LEU A 458 36.93 -14.33 6.32
C LEU A 458 37.82 -15.14 7.29
N GLN A 459 37.25 -16.11 8.02
CA GLN A 459 38.03 -17.02 8.85
C GLN A 459 38.94 -17.93 8.04
N THR A 460 38.54 -18.35 6.84
CA THR A 460 39.36 -19.22 6.00
C THR A 460 40.51 -18.49 5.32
N ILE A 461 40.35 -17.19 5.02
CA ILE A 461 41.37 -16.38 4.33
C ILE A 461 42.36 -15.75 5.32
N ASN A 462 41.89 -15.25 6.47
CA ASN A 462 42.76 -14.61 7.46
C ASN A 462 42.13 -14.67 8.89
N PRO A 463 42.56 -15.61 9.74
CA PRO A 463 41.93 -15.81 11.06
C PRO A 463 42.06 -14.58 11.99
N VAL A 464 43.10 -13.75 11.81
CA VAL A 464 43.31 -12.53 12.61
C VAL A 464 42.32 -11.44 12.23
N GLN A 465 42.02 -11.27 10.94
CA GLN A 465 41.00 -10.30 10.50
C GLN A 465 39.59 -10.77 10.88
N ALA A 466 39.30 -12.06 10.81
CA ALA A 466 38.00 -12.58 11.19
C ALA A 466 37.70 -12.44 12.70
N GLN A 467 38.72 -12.55 13.56
CA GLN A 467 38.58 -12.23 14.99
C GLN A 467 38.21 -10.75 15.21
N ARG A 468 38.78 -9.83 14.43
CA ARG A 468 38.43 -8.39 14.50
C ARG A 468 36.99 -8.11 14.06
N LEU A 469 36.47 -8.84 13.08
CA LEU A 469 35.11 -8.66 12.57
C LEU A 469 34.04 -9.32 13.47
N ARG A 470 34.36 -10.43 14.16
CA ARG A 470 33.49 -10.94 15.24
C ARG A 470 33.37 -9.96 16.40
N ALA A 471 34.36 -9.08 16.55
CA ALA A 471 34.39 -8.00 17.52
C ALA A 471 33.96 -6.65 16.92
N TYR A 472 32.98 -6.60 16.01
CA TYR A 472 32.24 -5.36 15.76
C TYR A 472 31.45 -4.99 17.02
N LYS A 473 32.15 -4.40 17.97
CA LYS A 473 31.59 -3.75 19.14
C LYS A 473 30.75 -2.60 18.58
N THR A 474 29.44 -2.58 18.80
CA THR A 474 28.53 -1.56 18.23
C THR A 474 28.24 -0.41 19.20
N LYS A 475 28.71 -0.52 20.44
CA LYS A 475 28.50 0.45 21.52
C LYS A 475 29.84 0.82 22.15
N ASN A 476 30.03 2.10 22.46
CA ASN A 476 31.25 2.61 23.11
C ASN A 476 31.32 2.16 24.57
N CYS A 477 32.52 1.86 25.07
CA CYS A 477 32.68 1.49 26.46
C CYS A 477 32.58 2.72 27.34
N HIS A 478 31.59 2.75 28.24
CA HIS A 478 31.43 3.86 29.16
C HIS A 478 32.64 4.03 30.11
N ASN A 479 33.29 2.91 30.46
CA ASN A 479 34.41 2.89 31.38
C ASN A 479 35.76 3.18 30.71
N TYR A 480 35.84 3.16 29.37
CA TYR A 480 37.11 3.40 28.66
C TYR A 480 37.68 4.79 28.91
N HIS A 481 36.81 5.80 29.01
CA HIS A 481 37.20 7.18 29.37
C HIS A 481 37.04 7.48 30.86
N SER A 482 36.79 6.46 31.70
CA SER A 482 36.79 6.66 33.15
C SER A 482 38.23 6.88 33.65
N SER A 483 38.40 7.54 34.80
CA SER A 483 39.72 7.75 35.41
C SER A 483 40.47 6.43 35.71
N ILE A 484 39.72 5.35 35.91
CA ILE A 484 40.25 4.01 36.18
C ILE A 484 40.56 3.26 34.87
N GLY A 485 40.02 3.72 33.74
CA GLY A 485 40.03 2.99 32.48
C GLY A 485 39.12 1.75 32.51
N CYS A 486 38.92 1.12 31.35
CA CYS A 486 38.16 -0.12 31.33
C CYS A 486 39.02 -1.27 31.85
N THR A 487 38.65 -1.85 33.00
CA THR A 487 39.35 -2.99 33.62
C THR A 487 39.40 -4.23 32.72
N ARG A 488 38.55 -4.32 31.70
CA ARG A 488 38.53 -5.42 30.71
C ARG A 488 39.52 -5.24 29.56
N GLY A 489 40.17 -4.08 29.43
CA GLY A 489 41.15 -3.81 28.37
C GLY A 489 40.62 -4.15 26.97
N ASP A 490 41.45 -4.77 26.13
CA ASP A 490 41.08 -5.16 24.76
C ASP A 490 39.97 -6.22 24.70
N ASN A 491 39.79 -6.98 25.80
CA ASN A 491 38.75 -7.99 25.97
C ASN A 491 37.37 -7.39 26.33
N CYS A 492 37.23 -6.07 26.38
CA CYS A 492 35.94 -5.42 26.60
C CYS A 492 35.00 -5.63 25.41
N ASN A 493 33.73 -5.98 25.62
CA ASN A 493 32.74 -6.12 24.53
C ASN A 493 32.29 -4.78 23.89
N PHE A 494 32.84 -3.65 24.36
CA PHE A 494 32.48 -2.30 23.92
C PHE A 494 33.67 -1.58 23.26
N ILE A 495 33.39 -0.66 22.32
CA ILE A 495 34.41 0.03 21.52
C ILE A 495 35.31 0.86 22.44
N HIS A 496 36.62 0.67 22.30
CA HIS A 496 37.70 1.45 22.91
C HIS A 496 38.39 2.24 21.80
N ASP A 497 37.77 3.32 21.32
CA ASP A 497 38.30 4.14 20.23
C ASP A 497 38.74 5.49 20.77
N SER A 498 40.03 5.81 20.58
CA SER A 498 40.64 7.08 20.99
C SER A 498 40.17 8.27 20.14
N ARG A 499 39.54 8.01 18.99
CA ARG A 499 38.99 9.06 18.11
C ARG A 499 37.67 9.63 18.60
N PHE A 500 37.02 8.98 19.57
CA PHE A 500 35.86 9.56 20.24
C PHE A 500 36.33 10.48 21.36
N PRO A 501 35.94 11.76 21.37
CA PRO A 501 36.35 12.74 22.38
C PRO A 501 35.61 12.47 23.70
N GLY A 502 35.99 11.41 24.40
CA GLY A 502 35.98 11.38 25.86
C GLY A 502 37.32 11.93 26.35
N LYS A 503 37.30 12.55 27.54
CA LYS A 503 38.44 13.26 28.17
C LYS A 503 39.79 12.54 27.92
N PRO A 504 40.88 13.27 27.63
CA PRO A 504 42.17 12.67 27.32
C PRO A 504 42.55 11.68 28.43
N ALA A 505 42.91 10.46 28.01
CA ALA A 505 43.30 9.40 28.94
C ALA A 505 44.47 9.90 29.81
N PRO A 506 44.41 9.76 31.14
CA PRO A 506 45.52 10.12 32.00
C PRO A 506 46.75 9.30 31.61
N ILE A 507 47.89 9.97 31.47
CA ILE A 507 49.17 9.37 31.14
C ILE A 507 49.53 8.39 32.26
N LEU A 508 49.41 7.09 31.99
CA LEU A 508 49.87 6.04 32.90
C LEU A 508 51.40 6.06 32.92
N GLN A 509 51.99 6.66 33.95
CA GLN A 509 53.45 6.75 34.12
C GLN A 509 54.13 5.42 34.49
N HIS A 510 53.42 4.28 34.57
CA HIS A 510 54.02 3.00 34.96
C HIS A 510 53.53 1.82 34.11
N PRO A 511 54.33 1.35 33.13
CA PRO A 511 54.02 0.15 32.36
C PRO A 511 54.68 -1.05 33.04
N ASN A 512 54.14 -1.56 34.16
CA ASN A 512 54.76 -2.74 34.81
C ASN A 512 53.81 -3.60 35.66
N PHE A 513 52.56 -3.79 35.22
CA PHE A 513 51.69 -4.80 35.84
C PHE A 513 50.90 -5.53 34.78
N LEU A 514 51.48 -6.61 34.23
CA LEU A 514 50.79 -7.82 33.76
C LEU A 514 51.79 -8.73 33.02
N ASN A 515 52.61 -9.47 33.79
CA ASN A 515 53.29 -10.68 33.28
C ASN A 515 53.82 -11.60 34.41
N LYS A 516 53.08 -11.76 35.51
CA LYS A 516 53.36 -12.79 36.52
C LYS A 516 52.07 -13.32 37.12
N THR A 517 51.57 -14.43 36.57
CA THR A 517 50.86 -15.51 37.30
C THR A 517 50.51 -16.66 36.34
N LEU A 518 51.53 -17.31 35.77
CA LEU A 518 51.41 -18.70 35.30
C LEU A 518 52.77 -19.37 35.43
N GLN A 519 53.27 -19.56 36.66
CA GLN A 519 54.16 -20.68 36.98
C GLN A 519 53.97 -21.16 38.42
N HIS A 520 53.91 -22.47 38.52
CA HIS A 520 53.79 -23.35 39.68
C HIS A 520 55.01 -23.20 40.61
N GLN A 521 54.78 -23.07 41.93
CA GLN A 521 55.79 -23.32 42.97
C GLN A 521 55.12 -23.96 44.20
N PRO A 522 55.84 -24.82 44.95
CA PRO A 522 55.28 -25.76 45.92
C PRO A 522 55.06 -25.13 47.31
N SER A 523 54.23 -25.82 48.08
CA SER A 523 53.94 -25.71 49.52
C SER A 523 54.79 -24.72 50.32
N MET A 524 54.16 -23.61 50.73
CA MET A 524 54.60 -22.79 51.87
C MET A 524 53.56 -22.87 52.97
N GLN A 525 54.06 -23.05 54.19
CA GLN A 525 53.32 -23.33 55.42
C GLN A 525 52.42 -22.15 55.82
N LEU A 526 51.19 -22.48 56.23
CA LEU A 526 50.23 -21.56 56.83
C LEU A 526 50.74 -21.09 58.20
N ILE A 527 51.19 -19.84 58.30
CA ILE A 527 51.33 -19.14 59.58
C ILE A 527 49.97 -18.49 59.86
N ILE A 528 49.21 -19.10 60.77
CA ILE A 528 47.95 -18.55 61.28
C ILE A 528 48.28 -17.53 62.39
N PRO A 529 47.80 -16.28 62.31
CA PRO A 529 48.02 -15.28 63.34
C PRO A 529 47.41 -15.69 64.69
N PRO A 530 48.05 -15.41 65.84
CA PRO A 530 47.60 -15.87 67.17
C PRO A 530 46.24 -15.35 67.65
N LEU A 531 45.60 -14.44 66.92
CA LEU A 531 44.35 -13.78 67.31
C LEU A 531 43.07 -14.41 66.73
N LEU A 532 43.19 -15.50 65.95
CA LEU A 532 42.02 -16.19 65.36
C LEU A 532 41.76 -17.60 65.93
N GLN A 533 42.45 -17.99 67.01
CA GLN A 533 42.26 -19.31 67.64
C GLN A 533 41.22 -19.36 68.77
N GLN A 534 40.56 -18.24 69.10
CA GLN A 534 39.62 -18.15 70.22
C GLN A 534 38.14 -17.99 69.84
N LEU A 535 37.77 -18.07 68.56
CA LEU A 535 36.37 -18.00 68.15
C LEU A 535 35.77 -19.39 67.95
N ASN A 536 34.82 -19.70 68.84
CA ASN A 536 34.10 -20.96 68.92
C ASN A 536 33.27 -21.22 67.63
N PRO A 537 33.45 -22.36 66.95
CA PRO A 537 32.79 -22.64 65.66
C PRO A 537 31.26 -22.88 65.75
N ALA A 538 30.65 -22.82 66.93
CA ALA A 538 29.21 -23.02 67.12
C ALA A 538 28.31 -21.83 66.68
N ILE A 539 28.88 -20.67 66.31
CA ILE A 539 28.09 -19.47 65.97
C ILE A 539 27.82 -19.34 64.45
N LEU A 540 28.52 -20.10 63.60
CA LEU A 540 28.44 -19.96 62.13
C LEU A 540 27.39 -20.86 61.43
N LEU A 541 26.58 -21.63 62.16
CA LEU A 541 25.60 -22.56 61.60
C LEU A 541 24.12 -22.26 61.92
N GLY A 542 23.80 -21.04 62.35
CA GLY A 542 22.43 -20.65 62.67
C GLY A 542 21.92 -19.49 61.80
N LYS A 543 21.48 -19.77 60.56
CA LYS A 543 20.42 -19.02 59.81
C LYS A 543 20.36 -19.47 58.34
N LEU A 544 19.84 -20.67 58.09
CA LEU A 544 19.40 -21.10 56.76
C LEU A 544 18.11 -21.93 56.90
N LYS A 545 17.02 -21.29 57.34
CA LYS A 545 15.65 -21.78 57.16
C LYS A 545 14.68 -20.60 57.20
N LYS A 546 14.17 -20.21 56.03
CA LYS A 546 12.84 -19.62 55.77
C LYS A 546 12.89 -18.99 54.38
N TYR A 547 12.25 -19.64 53.42
CA TYR A 547 11.45 -19.10 52.31
C TYR A 547 11.33 -20.20 51.25
N ASP A 548 10.59 -21.25 51.61
CA ASP A 548 9.79 -22.03 50.66
C ASP A 548 8.33 -21.80 51.05
N SER A 549 7.48 -21.58 50.05
CA SER A 549 6.04 -21.25 50.08
C SER A 549 5.66 -19.75 50.07
N LEU A 550 5.62 -19.17 48.86
CA LEU A 550 4.51 -18.37 48.32
C LEU A 550 4.58 -18.33 46.79
#